data_AF-A0A0E2Z5V5-F1
#
_entry.id   AF-A0A0E2Z5V5-F1
#
_cell.length_a   1.000
_cell.length_b   1.000
_cell.length_c   1.000
_cell.angle_alpha   90.00
_cell.angle_beta   90.00
_cell.angle_gamma   90.00
#
_symmetry.space_group_name_H-M   'P 1'
#
loop_
_entity.id
_entity.type
_entity.pdbx_description
1 polymer ?
#
loop_
_entity_poly.entity_id
_entity_poly.type
_entity_poly.pdbx_seq_one_letter_code
_entity_poly.pdbx_strand_id
1 'polypeptide(L)'
;MNHSRLFEELLLELQILINSNDEYDLIKSSRVLRQLLLDGDALLHLVNRELRVSPQFLARNITQPLEDFFEPEIYPQNATDETVQLSLKNFLSFTIGNTEGNQISVRDIIKYGAIVLGGVHFKEDPKGEYANIARLHNEREPTAFSQVLLALRNIGAIVRDELIPIRNQLLMRKRFESGIGWTALLSLRLLPVPADEENYILDIGTREKLNRFSIFVDTREELTFRVVDKKGERRYLRAGRVGEAIPLERPITILCELNTLGSDTLLTIRAGSWDHAEIVQGKFLDQIGKPFHFVIGSDCTGRKSTHMDIFGTLVISRILSDFETSQAVSHFVPKARVATHYANFSGNQFLYSTGHPNFAHEDTKHNKLDV
;
A
#
# COMPACT_ATOMS: atom_id res chain seq x y z
N MET A 1 18.53 16.22 -8.66
CA MET A 1 17.39 15.67 -7.90
C MET A 1 17.95 14.95 -6.68
N ASN A 2 17.36 15.07 -5.50
CA ASN A 2 17.82 14.33 -4.31
C ASN A 2 17.52 12.83 -4.49
N HIS A 3 18.51 11.95 -4.34
CA HIS A 3 18.34 10.50 -4.50
C HIS A 3 17.25 9.94 -3.58
N SER A 4 17.09 10.45 -2.36
CA SER A 4 16.05 10.01 -1.43
C SER A 4 14.65 10.28 -1.98
N ARG A 5 14.44 11.48 -2.56
CA ARG A 5 13.16 11.84 -3.16
C ARG A 5 12.84 10.97 -4.38
N LEU A 6 13.83 10.76 -5.26
CA LEU A 6 13.65 9.87 -6.41
C LEU A 6 13.34 8.44 -5.96
N PHE A 7 13.96 7.97 -4.87
CA PHE A 7 13.71 6.64 -4.32
C PHE A 7 12.29 6.50 -3.79
N GLU A 8 11.80 7.49 -3.07
CA GLU A 8 10.41 7.54 -2.61
C GLU A 8 9.41 7.55 -3.78
N GLU A 9 9.66 8.38 -4.79
CA GLU A 9 8.82 8.48 -5.99
C GLU A 9 8.80 7.16 -6.76
N LEU A 10 9.94 6.51 -6.97
CA LEU A 10 10.03 5.21 -7.64
C LEU A 10 9.42 4.07 -6.82
N LEU A 11 9.52 4.10 -5.49
CA LEU A 11 8.91 3.07 -4.64
C LEU A 11 7.36 3.17 -4.69
N LEU A 12 6.83 4.40 -4.69
CA LEU A 12 5.40 4.63 -4.89
C LEU A 12 4.96 4.24 -6.31
N GLU A 13 5.76 4.57 -7.33
CA GLU A 13 5.50 4.16 -8.72
C GLU A 13 5.45 2.63 -8.83
N LEU A 14 6.44 1.92 -8.26
CA LEU A 14 6.47 0.45 -8.26
C LEU A 14 5.18 -0.13 -7.68
N GLN A 15 4.73 0.41 -6.54
CA GLN A 15 3.52 -0.05 -5.87
C GLN A 15 2.26 0.14 -6.72
N ILE A 16 2.14 1.27 -7.42
CA ILE A 16 1.03 1.52 -8.35
C ILE A 16 1.08 0.49 -9.49
N LEU A 17 2.25 0.31 -10.09
CA LEU A 17 2.43 -0.57 -11.25
C LEU A 17 2.14 -2.04 -10.94
N ILE A 18 2.62 -2.57 -9.81
CA ILE A 18 2.41 -3.99 -9.45
C ILE A 18 0.95 -4.29 -9.05
N ASN A 19 0.23 -3.29 -8.54
CA ASN A 19 -1.19 -3.43 -8.20
C ASN A 19 -2.11 -3.18 -9.41
N SER A 20 -1.57 -2.78 -10.57
CA SER A 20 -2.35 -2.59 -11.80
C SER A 20 -2.75 -3.94 -12.41
N ASN A 21 -3.94 -3.98 -13.00
CA ASN A 21 -4.38 -5.10 -13.84
C ASN A 21 -4.06 -4.90 -15.33
N ASP A 22 -3.36 -3.82 -15.68
CA ASP A 22 -2.88 -3.56 -17.04
C ASP A 22 -1.51 -4.25 -17.25
N GLU A 23 -1.40 -5.08 -18.30
CA GLU A 23 -0.13 -5.74 -18.67
C GLU A 23 1.00 -4.73 -18.91
N TYR A 24 0.70 -3.59 -19.52
CA TYR A 24 1.67 -2.55 -19.83
C TYR A 24 2.26 -1.91 -18.57
N ASP A 25 1.45 -1.74 -17.52
CA ASP A 25 1.93 -1.24 -16.24
C ASP A 25 2.82 -2.26 -15.53
N LEU A 26 2.46 -3.55 -15.59
CA LEU A 26 3.33 -4.61 -15.09
C LEU A 26 4.65 -4.67 -15.85
N ILE A 27 4.66 -4.46 -17.18
CA ILE A 27 5.89 -4.34 -17.96
C ILE A 27 6.73 -3.15 -17.48
N LYS A 28 6.12 -1.97 -17.29
CA LYS A 28 6.82 -0.78 -16.76
C LYS A 28 7.43 -1.02 -15.37
N SER A 29 6.86 -1.90 -14.54
CA SER A 29 7.44 -2.20 -13.23
C SER A 29 8.87 -2.71 -13.33
N SER A 30 9.22 -3.41 -14.43
CA SER A 30 10.59 -3.88 -14.69
C SER A 30 11.61 -2.74 -14.83
N ARG A 31 11.23 -1.59 -15.41
CA ARG A 31 12.07 -0.38 -15.46
C ARG A 31 12.38 0.11 -14.06
N VAL A 32 11.36 0.23 -13.22
CA VAL A 32 11.49 0.72 -11.85
C VAL A 32 12.36 -0.23 -11.03
N LEU A 33 12.12 -1.54 -11.14
CA LEU A 33 12.94 -2.58 -10.50
C LEU A 33 14.40 -2.51 -10.91
N ARG A 34 14.67 -2.28 -12.20
CA ARG A 34 16.03 -2.15 -12.72
C ARG A 34 16.74 -0.91 -12.14
N GLN A 35 16.07 0.24 -12.11
CA GLN A 35 16.62 1.47 -11.52
C GLN A 35 16.87 1.33 -10.02
N LEU A 36 15.98 0.63 -9.30
CA LEU A 36 16.14 0.40 -7.87
C LEU A 36 17.28 -0.58 -7.55
N LEU A 37 17.47 -1.64 -8.35
CA LEU A 37 18.26 -2.82 -7.95
C LEU A 37 19.44 -3.22 -8.87
N LEU A 38 19.40 -2.91 -10.17
CA LEU A 38 20.29 -3.54 -11.16
C LEU A 38 21.20 -2.58 -11.92
N ASP A 39 20.79 -1.34 -12.14
CA ASP A 39 21.61 -0.38 -12.88
C ASP A 39 22.96 -0.13 -12.16
N GLY A 40 23.98 0.32 -12.91
CA GLY A 40 25.35 0.45 -12.39
C GLY A 40 25.45 1.28 -11.10
N ASP A 41 24.63 2.33 -11.01
CA ASP A 41 24.42 3.13 -9.81
C ASP A 41 23.00 2.89 -9.26
N ALA A 42 22.66 1.62 -8.98
CA ALA A 42 21.32 1.25 -8.49
C ALA A 42 20.91 2.12 -7.29
N LEU A 43 19.70 2.67 -7.34
CA LEU A 43 19.27 3.71 -6.42
C LEU A 43 19.28 3.25 -4.96
N LEU A 44 18.99 1.97 -4.71
CA LEU A 44 19.15 1.34 -3.40
C LEU A 44 20.56 1.55 -2.84
N HIS A 45 21.61 1.31 -3.63
CA HIS A 45 23.00 1.50 -3.17
C HIS A 45 23.31 2.96 -2.87
N LEU A 46 22.79 3.88 -3.68
CA LEU A 46 23.00 5.31 -3.51
C LEU A 46 22.39 5.82 -2.20
N VAL A 47 21.12 5.50 -1.92
CA VAL A 47 20.43 5.97 -0.70
C VAL A 47 20.87 5.22 0.55
N ASN A 48 21.26 3.95 0.41
CA ASN A 48 21.65 3.11 1.54
C ASN A 48 23.15 3.25 1.91
N ARG A 49 23.92 4.06 1.18
CA ARG A 49 25.35 4.31 1.48
C ARG A 49 25.56 4.86 2.89
N GLU A 50 24.68 5.74 3.34
CA GLU A 50 24.71 6.35 4.67
C GLU A 50 24.00 5.49 5.72
N LEU A 51 22.85 4.90 5.34
CA LEU A 51 22.02 4.10 6.25
C LEU A 51 22.63 2.74 6.60
N ARG A 52 23.39 2.14 5.67
CA ARG A 52 24.06 0.84 5.82
C ARG A 52 23.12 -0.28 6.30
N VAL A 53 21.85 -0.22 5.91
CA VAL A 53 20.88 -1.27 6.18
C VAL A 53 21.21 -2.47 5.30
N SER A 54 21.14 -3.69 5.82
CA SER A 54 21.33 -4.90 5.01
C SER A 54 19.97 -5.47 4.64
N PRO A 55 19.40 -5.15 3.45
CA PRO A 55 18.07 -5.60 3.10
C PRO A 55 18.00 -7.14 2.99
N GLN A 56 16.91 -7.72 3.48
CA GLN A 56 16.61 -9.15 3.51
C GLN A 56 15.31 -9.45 2.77
N PHE A 57 15.42 -9.75 1.48
CA PHE A 57 14.27 -10.05 0.63
C PHE A 57 13.67 -11.40 1.02
N LEU A 58 12.42 -11.39 1.49
CA LEU A 58 11.69 -12.59 1.88
C LEU A 58 10.96 -13.20 0.67
N ALA A 59 11.37 -14.38 0.25
CA ALA A 59 10.76 -15.12 -0.85
C ALA A 59 10.20 -16.46 -0.35
N ARG A 60 9.21 -17.01 -1.05
CA ARG A 60 8.76 -18.39 -0.84
C ARG A 60 9.89 -19.35 -1.21
N ASN A 61 10.12 -20.34 -0.36
CA ASN A 61 11.11 -21.37 -0.60
C ASN A 61 10.59 -22.32 -1.69
N ILE A 62 11.33 -22.44 -2.78
CA ILE A 62 10.98 -23.33 -3.90
C ILE A 62 11.78 -24.62 -3.71
N THR A 63 11.12 -25.64 -3.16
CA THR A 63 11.77 -26.92 -2.83
C THR A 63 11.61 -27.99 -3.91
N GLN A 64 10.90 -27.71 -5.01
CA GLN A 64 10.63 -28.71 -6.06
C GLN A 64 11.82 -28.87 -7.01
N PRO A 65 12.42 -30.08 -7.10
CA PRO A 65 13.53 -30.37 -8.00
C PRO A 65 13.02 -31.04 -9.28
N LEU A 66 12.16 -30.36 -10.04
CA LEU A 66 11.68 -30.89 -11.32
C LEU A 66 12.52 -30.35 -12.48
N GLU A 67 12.74 -31.19 -13.49
CA GLU A 67 13.15 -30.72 -14.81
C GLU A 67 11.96 -29.96 -15.42
N ASP A 68 12.23 -28.80 -16.01
CA ASP A 68 11.22 -27.92 -16.63
C ASP A 68 10.08 -27.46 -15.71
N PHE A 69 10.35 -26.48 -14.84
CA PHE A 69 9.35 -25.83 -13.99
C PHE A 69 9.50 -24.31 -14.03
N PHE A 70 8.42 -23.57 -13.78
CA PHE A 70 8.47 -22.14 -13.58
C PHE A 70 7.47 -21.74 -12.51
N GLU A 71 7.94 -21.07 -11.46
CA GLU A 71 7.14 -20.68 -10.31
C GLU A 71 7.10 -19.14 -10.20
N PRO A 72 6.04 -18.50 -10.71
CA PRO A 72 5.94 -17.04 -10.66
C PRO A 72 5.53 -16.50 -9.28
N GLU A 73 4.89 -17.31 -8.43
CA GLU A 73 4.30 -16.86 -7.16
C GLU A 73 5.31 -16.94 -6.01
N ILE A 74 6.43 -16.22 -6.17
CA ILE A 74 7.52 -16.27 -5.18
C ILE A 74 7.29 -15.36 -3.97
N TYR A 75 6.25 -14.51 -3.96
CA TYR A 75 5.91 -13.66 -2.82
C TYR A 75 5.10 -14.46 -1.79
N PRO A 76 5.47 -14.48 -0.50
CA PRO A 76 4.74 -15.22 0.51
C PRO A 76 3.38 -14.56 0.82
N GLN A 77 2.30 -15.21 0.41
CA GLN A 77 0.94 -14.70 0.62
C GLN A 77 0.32 -15.24 1.91
N ASN A 78 0.74 -16.43 2.33
CA ASN A 78 0.18 -17.14 3.48
C ASN A 78 1.20 -17.26 4.61
N ALA A 79 0.71 -17.27 5.84
CA ALA A 79 1.55 -17.47 7.03
C ALA A 79 2.18 -18.88 7.08
N THR A 80 1.65 -19.83 6.32
CA THR A 80 2.12 -21.21 6.22
C THR A 80 3.16 -21.42 5.12
N ASP A 81 3.41 -20.42 4.29
CA ASP A 81 4.41 -20.54 3.22
C ASP A 81 5.79 -20.71 3.85
N GLU A 82 6.52 -21.75 3.44
CA GLU A 82 7.94 -21.84 3.77
C GLU A 82 8.67 -20.69 3.09
N THR A 83 9.48 -19.94 3.85
CA THR A 83 10.15 -18.75 3.34
C THR A 83 11.66 -18.81 3.52
N VAL A 84 12.36 -18.09 2.66
CA VAL A 84 13.80 -17.88 2.71
C VAL A 84 14.10 -16.39 2.71
N GLN A 85 15.02 -15.96 3.58
CA GLN A 85 15.55 -14.59 3.58
C GLN A 85 16.81 -14.53 2.72
N LEU A 86 16.83 -13.59 1.78
CA LEU A 86 17.87 -13.47 0.78
C LEU A 86 18.52 -12.09 0.85
N SER A 87 19.85 -12.04 0.84
CA SER A 87 20.57 -10.80 0.54
C SER A 87 20.25 -10.33 -0.88
N LEU A 88 20.45 -9.05 -1.20
CA LEU A 88 20.22 -8.52 -2.56
C LEU A 88 20.86 -9.40 -3.66
N LYS A 89 22.12 -9.81 -3.47
CA LYS A 89 22.83 -10.66 -4.43
C LYS A 89 22.12 -12.01 -4.59
N ASN A 90 21.76 -12.66 -3.48
CA ASN A 90 21.10 -13.96 -3.51
C ASN A 90 19.67 -13.86 -4.06
N PHE A 91 18.95 -12.76 -3.79
CA PHE A 91 17.63 -12.50 -4.32
C PHE A 91 17.66 -12.34 -5.84
N LEU A 92 18.59 -11.53 -6.36
CA LEU A 92 18.73 -11.35 -7.81
C LEU A 92 19.16 -12.64 -8.53
N SER A 93 19.90 -13.51 -7.85
CA SER A 93 20.30 -14.84 -8.33
C SER A 93 19.33 -15.96 -7.95
N PHE A 94 18.21 -15.64 -7.31
CA PHE A 94 17.24 -16.64 -6.87
C PHE A 94 16.56 -17.25 -8.09
N THR A 95 16.70 -18.57 -8.25
CA THR A 95 16.13 -19.32 -9.37
C THR A 95 14.64 -19.53 -9.14
N ILE A 96 13.82 -19.00 -10.04
CA ILE A 96 12.36 -19.12 -9.99
C ILE A 96 11.84 -20.17 -10.98
N GLY A 97 12.70 -20.67 -11.86
CA GLY A 97 12.35 -21.72 -12.80
C GLY A 97 13.56 -22.28 -13.52
N ASN A 98 13.32 -23.37 -14.25
CA ASN A 98 14.24 -24.00 -15.17
C ASN A 98 13.47 -24.35 -16.44
N THR A 99 14.05 -24.10 -17.60
CA THR A 99 13.43 -24.45 -18.88
C THR A 99 14.51 -24.88 -19.87
N GLU A 100 14.41 -26.12 -20.34
CA GLU A 100 15.39 -26.78 -21.22
C GLU A 100 16.80 -26.77 -20.64
N GLY A 101 16.90 -26.95 -19.32
CA GLY A 101 18.16 -26.93 -18.58
C GLY A 101 18.71 -25.51 -18.32
N ASN A 102 18.04 -24.45 -18.78
CA ASN A 102 18.41 -23.08 -18.48
C ASN A 102 17.69 -22.58 -17.23
N GLN A 103 18.46 -22.23 -16.21
CA GLN A 103 17.92 -21.59 -15.00
C GLN A 103 17.43 -20.18 -15.31
N ILE A 104 16.26 -19.85 -14.77
CA ILE A 104 15.64 -18.52 -14.87
C ILE A 104 15.66 -17.91 -13.48
N SER A 105 16.39 -16.81 -13.32
CA SER A 105 16.49 -16.08 -12.06
C SER A 105 15.58 -14.85 -12.00
N VAL A 106 15.40 -14.29 -10.81
CA VAL A 106 14.74 -12.97 -10.62
C VAL A 106 15.35 -11.89 -11.51
N ARG A 107 16.68 -11.85 -11.62
CA ARG A 107 17.38 -10.89 -12.50
C ARG A 107 16.97 -11.05 -13.95
N ASP A 108 16.79 -12.28 -14.42
CA ASP A 108 16.48 -12.54 -15.83
C ASP A 108 15.06 -12.08 -16.16
N ILE A 109 14.09 -12.25 -15.26
CA ILE A 109 12.73 -11.70 -15.42
C ILE A 109 12.74 -10.17 -15.49
N ILE A 110 13.46 -9.50 -14.57
CA ILE A 110 13.55 -8.04 -14.57
C ILE A 110 14.16 -7.55 -15.89
N LYS A 111 15.25 -8.17 -16.35
CA LYS A 111 15.90 -7.81 -17.61
C LYS A 111 15.02 -8.09 -18.83
N TYR A 112 14.35 -9.24 -18.87
CA TYR A 112 13.43 -9.60 -19.94
C TYR A 112 12.30 -8.57 -20.07
N GLY A 113 11.64 -8.22 -18.96
CA GLY A 113 10.60 -7.18 -18.95
C GLY A 113 11.13 -5.82 -19.43
N ALA A 114 12.34 -5.44 -19.01
CA ALA A 114 12.92 -4.15 -19.34
C ALA A 114 13.41 -4.03 -20.80
N ILE A 115 13.89 -5.12 -21.40
CA ILE A 115 14.58 -5.13 -22.70
C ILE A 115 13.72 -5.72 -23.82
N VAL A 116 13.02 -6.83 -23.56
CA VAL A 116 12.27 -7.56 -24.59
C VAL A 116 10.83 -7.07 -24.63
N LEU A 117 10.18 -6.94 -23.46
CA LEU A 117 8.79 -6.46 -23.39
C LEU A 117 8.65 -4.94 -23.55
N GLY A 118 9.75 -4.19 -23.65
CA GLY A 118 9.70 -2.75 -23.90
C GLY A 118 9.57 -1.86 -22.66
N GLY A 119 9.87 -2.37 -21.45
CA GLY A 119 9.82 -1.54 -20.23
C GLY A 119 10.79 -0.35 -20.24
N VAL A 120 11.93 -0.47 -20.94
CA VAL A 120 12.93 0.60 -21.13
C VAL A 120 13.29 0.75 -22.61
N HIS A 121 13.65 -0.37 -23.25
CA HIS A 121 13.95 -0.46 -24.67
C HIS A 121 13.15 -1.62 -25.23
N PHE A 122 12.68 -1.50 -26.47
CA PHE A 122 12.11 -2.63 -27.19
C PHE A 122 13.17 -3.18 -28.14
N LYS A 123 13.59 -4.42 -27.91
CA LYS A 123 14.46 -5.17 -28.81
C LYS A 123 13.86 -6.54 -29.05
N GLU A 124 13.47 -6.82 -30.28
CA GLU A 124 13.08 -8.16 -30.67
C GLU A 124 14.26 -9.12 -30.45
N ASP A 125 14.01 -10.20 -29.70
CA ASP A 125 15.02 -11.21 -29.42
C ASP A 125 14.47 -12.64 -29.54
N PRO A 126 13.98 -13.05 -30.72
CA PRO A 126 13.28 -14.32 -30.89
C PRO A 126 14.16 -15.57 -30.70
N LYS A 127 15.49 -15.41 -30.65
CA LYS A 127 16.47 -16.52 -30.53
C LYS A 127 17.65 -16.22 -29.59
N GLY A 128 17.61 -15.11 -28.86
CA GLY A 128 18.72 -14.73 -27.99
C GLY A 128 18.57 -15.22 -26.56
N GLU A 129 19.18 -14.46 -25.65
CA GLU A 129 19.40 -14.82 -24.24
C GLU A 129 18.09 -15.17 -23.51
N TYR A 130 16.97 -14.59 -23.94
CA TYR A 130 15.68 -14.72 -23.25
C TYR A 130 14.63 -15.54 -24.01
N ALA A 131 15.03 -16.36 -24.98
CA ALA A 131 14.09 -17.14 -25.80
C ALA A 131 13.21 -18.09 -24.95
N ASN A 132 13.77 -18.70 -23.91
CA ASN A 132 13.04 -19.56 -22.97
C ASN A 132 11.99 -18.78 -22.16
N ILE A 133 12.32 -17.58 -21.69
CA ILE A 133 11.37 -16.71 -20.96
C ILE A 133 10.28 -16.19 -21.91
N ALA A 134 10.61 -15.90 -23.16
CA ALA A 134 9.64 -15.48 -24.17
C ALA A 134 8.59 -16.55 -24.43
N ARG A 135 8.97 -17.84 -24.41
CA ARG A 135 8.00 -18.93 -24.52
C ARG A 135 7.01 -18.93 -23.34
N LEU A 136 7.52 -18.86 -22.10
CA LEU A 136 6.68 -18.79 -20.89
C LEU A 136 5.74 -17.59 -20.89
N HIS A 137 6.17 -16.46 -21.47
CA HIS A 137 5.31 -15.29 -21.63
C HIS A 137 4.15 -15.54 -22.62
N ASN A 138 4.44 -16.26 -23.71
CA ASN A 138 3.47 -16.54 -24.77
C ASN A 138 2.49 -17.68 -24.43
N GLU A 139 2.81 -18.55 -23.47
CA GLU A 139 1.97 -19.65 -22.96
C GLU A 139 0.79 -19.17 -22.09
N ARG A 140 0.20 -18.01 -22.40
CA ARG A 140 -0.85 -17.40 -21.58
C ARG A 140 -2.20 -18.09 -21.76
N GLU A 141 -2.93 -18.25 -20.66
CA GLU A 141 -4.37 -18.46 -20.73
C GLU A 141 -5.06 -17.16 -21.20
N PRO A 142 -6.19 -17.23 -21.95
CA PRO A 142 -6.81 -16.06 -22.57
C PRO A 142 -7.21 -14.92 -21.62
N THR A 143 -7.36 -15.19 -20.32
CA THR A 143 -7.89 -14.25 -19.32
C THR A 143 -6.93 -13.98 -18.17
N ALA A 144 -5.72 -14.53 -18.21
CA ALA A 144 -4.74 -14.40 -17.14
C ALA A 144 -3.51 -13.64 -17.62
N PHE A 145 -2.83 -12.98 -16.68
CA PHE A 145 -1.47 -12.52 -16.94
C PHE A 145 -0.60 -13.69 -17.35
N SER A 146 0.32 -13.45 -18.29
CA SER A 146 1.40 -14.41 -18.50
C SER A 146 2.14 -14.70 -17.19
N GLN A 147 2.70 -15.90 -17.08
CA GLN A 147 3.47 -16.33 -15.91
C GLN A 147 4.62 -15.34 -15.61
N VAL A 148 5.23 -14.76 -16.64
CA VAL A 148 6.30 -13.77 -16.51
C VAL A 148 5.82 -12.45 -15.90
N LEU A 149 4.64 -11.96 -16.29
CA LEU A 149 4.07 -10.74 -15.70
C LEU A 149 3.65 -10.97 -14.25
N LEU A 150 3.12 -12.16 -13.94
CA LEU A 150 2.85 -12.57 -12.56
C LEU A 150 4.14 -12.62 -11.73
N ALA A 151 5.25 -13.14 -12.29
CA ALA A 151 6.54 -13.13 -11.63
C ALA A 151 7.04 -11.70 -11.36
N LEU A 152 6.93 -10.77 -12.33
CA LEU A 152 7.29 -9.36 -12.14
C LEU A 152 6.48 -8.72 -11.00
N ARG A 153 5.17 -8.97 -10.94
CA ARG A 153 4.30 -8.50 -9.86
C ARG A 153 4.80 -8.99 -8.49
N ASN A 154 5.08 -10.29 -8.37
CA ASN A 154 5.55 -10.89 -7.11
C ASN A 154 6.95 -10.38 -6.72
N ILE A 155 7.88 -10.28 -7.67
CA ILE A 155 9.21 -9.69 -7.47
C ILE A 155 9.07 -8.25 -6.95
N GLY A 156 8.20 -7.45 -7.59
CA GLY A 156 7.98 -6.07 -7.17
C GLY A 156 7.34 -5.94 -5.80
N ALA A 157 6.46 -6.86 -5.40
CA ALA A 157 5.93 -6.90 -4.04
C ALA A 157 7.01 -7.19 -2.99
N ILE A 158 7.89 -8.18 -3.23
CA ILE A 158 9.03 -8.49 -2.33
C ILE A 158 9.93 -7.25 -2.19
N VAL A 159 10.26 -6.62 -3.32
CA VAL A 159 11.14 -5.45 -3.35
C VAL A 159 10.50 -4.27 -2.63
N ARG A 160 9.21 -3.99 -2.88
CA ARG A 160 8.49 -2.91 -2.19
C ARG A 160 8.58 -3.08 -0.68
N ASP A 161 8.23 -4.26 -0.18
CA ASP A 161 8.15 -4.50 1.26
C ASP A 161 9.49 -4.39 1.96
N GLU A 162 10.56 -4.88 1.31
CA GLU A 162 11.92 -4.78 1.85
C GLU A 162 12.48 -3.35 1.80
N LEU A 163 12.01 -2.51 0.86
CA LEU A 163 12.46 -1.13 0.73
C LEU A 163 11.70 -0.14 1.63
N ILE A 164 10.52 -0.51 2.17
CA ILE A 164 9.76 0.32 3.12
C ILE A 164 10.58 0.68 4.37
N PRO A 165 11.27 -0.25 5.06
CA PRO A 165 12.12 0.09 6.20
C PRO A 165 13.21 1.12 5.88
N ILE A 166 13.83 1.03 4.70
CA ILE A 166 14.85 1.97 4.24
C ILE A 166 14.22 3.36 4.03
N ARG A 167 13.08 3.43 3.34
CA ARG A 167 12.30 4.67 3.18
C ARG A 167 11.98 5.31 4.54
N ASN A 168 11.49 4.52 5.50
CA ASN A 168 11.14 5.02 6.84
C ASN A 168 12.35 5.62 7.59
N GLN A 169 13.55 5.07 7.37
CA GLN A 169 14.78 5.65 7.91
C GLN A 169 15.17 6.96 7.20
N LEU A 170 15.03 7.04 5.87
CA LEU A 170 15.27 8.28 5.12
C LEU A 170 14.33 9.41 5.58
N LEU A 171 13.08 9.06 5.87
CA LEU A 171 12.08 9.98 6.43
C LEU A 171 12.28 10.27 7.93
N MET A 172 13.32 9.69 8.55
CA MET A 172 13.61 9.84 9.98
C MET A 172 12.38 9.57 10.86
N ARG A 173 11.52 8.61 10.50
CA ARG A 173 10.21 8.36 11.13
C ARG A 173 10.26 8.38 12.66
N LYS A 174 11.28 7.77 13.26
CA LYS A 174 11.49 7.73 14.72
C LYS A 174 11.51 9.09 15.41
N ARG A 175 12.00 10.16 14.75
CA ARG A 175 12.01 11.50 15.37
C ARG A 175 10.60 11.99 15.65
N PHE A 176 9.65 11.62 14.78
CA PHE A 176 8.27 12.02 14.86
C PHE A 176 7.53 11.31 16.00
N GLU A 177 7.98 10.17 16.55
CA GLU A 177 7.31 9.51 17.69
C GLU A 177 7.13 10.41 18.92
N SER A 178 7.96 11.45 19.06
CA SER A 178 7.86 12.48 20.11
C SER A 178 6.91 13.65 19.79
N GLY A 179 6.33 13.67 18.59
CA GLY A 179 5.48 14.73 18.07
C GLY A 179 4.04 14.67 18.57
N ILE A 180 3.22 15.58 18.05
CA ILE A 180 1.79 15.68 18.35
C ILE A 180 1.01 15.23 17.13
N GLY A 181 -0.02 14.41 17.33
CA GLY A 181 -0.85 13.96 16.23
C GLY A 181 -1.83 12.89 16.65
N TRP A 182 -2.22 12.06 15.69
CA TRP A 182 -3.20 11.01 15.90
C TRP A 182 -2.88 9.77 15.08
N THR A 183 -3.46 8.66 15.51
CA THR A 183 -3.35 7.35 14.84
C THR A 183 -4.76 6.79 14.65
N ALA A 184 -5.03 6.30 13.44
CA ALA A 184 -6.25 5.57 13.10
C ALA A 184 -5.87 4.24 12.45
N LEU A 185 -6.32 3.14 13.05
CA LEU A 185 -6.21 1.80 12.50
C LEU A 185 -7.60 1.22 12.36
N LEU A 186 -8.00 0.91 11.13
CA LEU A 186 -9.31 0.39 10.78
C LEU A 186 -9.13 -1.00 10.17
N SER A 187 -9.86 -1.97 10.70
CA SER A 187 -9.98 -3.31 10.15
C SER A 187 -11.41 -3.47 9.63
N LEU A 188 -11.57 -3.51 8.31
CA LEU A 188 -12.87 -3.45 7.66
C LEU A 188 -12.89 -4.25 6.36
N ARG A 189 -14.07 -4.50 5.78
CA ARG A 189 -14.22 -4.86 4.36
C ARG A 189 -15.12 -3.83 3.68
N LEU A 190 -14.73 -3.42 2.48
CA LEU A 190 -15.53 -2.52 1.66
C LEU A 190 -16.60 -3.34 0.94
N LEU A 191 -17.82 -2.80 0.90
CA LEU A 191 -18.94 -3.40 0.18
C LEU A 191 -19.22 -2.61 -1.11
N PRO A 192 -19.89 -3.23 -2.11
CA PRO A 192 -20.33 -2.51 -3.30
C PRO A 192 -21.16 -1.27 -2.94
N VAL A 193 -20.90 -0.17 -3.64
CA VAL A 193 -21.54 1.14 -3.44
C VAL A 193 -22.36 1.44 -4.69
N PRO A 194 -23.51 2.13 -4.59
CA PRO A 194 -24.17 2.67 -5.77
C PRO A 194 -23.23 3.49 -6.64
N ALA A 195 -23.40 3.41 -7.96
CA ALA A 195 -22.67 4.26 -8.88
C ALA A 195 -22.89 5.74 -8.53
N ASP A 196 -21.87 6.57 -8.77
CA ASP A 196 -21.90 8.02 -8.55
C ASP A 196 -21.98 8.50 -7.08
N GLU A 197 -21.82 7.60 -6.10
CA GLU A 197 -21.72 7.96 -4.68
C GLU A 197 -20.29 7.82 -4.12
N GLU A 198 -19.94 8.71 -3.18
CA GLU A 198 -18.72 8.57 -2.38
C GLU A 198 -19.02 7.70 -1.14
N ASN A 199 -18.21 6.67 -0.87
CA ASN A 199 -18.35 5.81 0.32
C ASN A 199 -17.40 6.26 1.43
N TYR A 200 -17.90 6.96 2.44
CA TYR A 200 -17.08 7.53 3.51
C TYR A 200 -16.73 6.51 4.59
N ILE A 201 -15.43 6.34 4.82
CA ILE A 201 -14.90 5.37 5.79
C ILE A 201 -14.56 6.07 7.11
N LEU A 202 -13.75 7.12 7.05
CA LEU A 202 -13.28 7.87 8.21
C LEU A 202 -13.15 9.36 7.86
N ASP A 203 -13.52 10.22 8.78
CA ASP A 203 -13.30 11.66 8.68
C ASP A 203 -12.79 12.21 10.01
N ILE A 204 -11.72 12.98 9.99
CA ILE A 204 -11.09 13.59 11.16
C ILE A 204 -11.11 15.11 10.99
N GLY A 205 -11.69 15.79 11.98
CA GLY A 205 -11.94 17.24 11.97
C GLY A 205 -13.44 17.56 12.01
N THR A 206 -13.77 18.83 12.23
CA THR A 206 -15.16 19.28 12.46
C THR A 206 -15.67 20.23 11.38
N ARG A 207 -14.80 20.68 10.48
CA ARG A 207 -15.11 21.67 9.45
C ARG A 207 -14.90 21.07 8.08
N GLU A 208 -15.94 21.14 7.25
CA GLU A 208 -15.93 20.52 5.91
C GLU A 208 -14.78 21.02 5.02
N LYS A 209 -14.43 22.30 5.18
CA LYS A 209 -13.50 23.03 4.29
C LYS A 209 -12.13 23.32 4.91
N LEU A 210 -11.84 22.90 6.14
CA LEU A 210 -10.60 23.29 6.84
C LEU A 210 -10.12 22.19 7.79
N ASN A 211 -8.80 21.99 7.87
CA ASN A 211 -8.15 21.13 8.87
C ASN A 211 -8.76 19.72 8.98
N ARG A 212 -8.97 19.10 7.82
CA ARG A 212 -9.75 17.87 7.69
C ARG A 212 -8.94 16.78 7.01
N PHE A 213 -9.10 15.56 7.48
CA PHE A 213 -8.58 14.37 6.83
C PHE A 213 -9.72 13.38 6.60
N SER A 214 -9.94 12.95 5.36
CA SER A 214 -11.00 12.00 5.02
C SER A 214 -10.43 10.77 4.31
N ILE A 215 -10.97 9.60 4.61
CA ILE A 215 -10.78 8.34 3.87
C ILE A 215 -12.14 7.96 3.28
N PHE A 216 -12.21 7.78 1.98
CA PHE A 216 -13.43 7.39 1.28
C PHE A 216 -13.11 6.70 -0.03
N VAL A 217 -14.05 5.92 -0.58
CA VAL A 217 -13.99 5.51 -1.99
C VAL A 217 -14.65 6.61 -2.81
N ASP A 218 -13.92 7.17 -3.78
CA ASP A 218 -14.44 8.23 -4.63
C ASP A 218 -15.34 7.68 -5.76
N THR A 219 -15.95 8.57 -6.54
CA THR A 219 -16.87 8.18 -7.63
C THR A 219 -16.18 7.47 -8.80
N ARG A 220 -14.83 7.34 -8.78
CA ARG A 220 -14.05 6.54 -9.74
C ARG A 220 -13.70 5.16 -9.17
N GLU A 221 -14.31 4.82 -8.04
CA GLU A 221 -14.06 3.61 -7.27
C GLU A 221 -12.62 3.57 -6.69
N GLU A 222 -11.94 4.72 -6.55
CA GLU A 222 -10.59 4.76 -5.99
C GLU A 222 -10.61 4.99 -4.49
N LEU A 223 -9.88 4.17 -3.72
CA LEU A 223 -9.66 4.44 -2.30
C LEU A 223 -8.82 5.71 -2.17
N THR A 224 -9.46 6.75 -1.62
CA THR A 224 -8.96 8.13 -1.65
C THR A 224 -8.78 8.68 -0.25
N PHE A 225 -7.63 9.30 -0.03
CA PHE A 225 -7.28 10.05 1.17
C PHE A 225 -7.25 11.53 0.82
N ARG A 226 -8.16 12.31 1.41
CA ARG A 226 -8.25 13.74 1.18
C ARG A 226 -7.74 14.49 2.40
N VAL A 227 -6.79 15.38 2.15
CA VAL A 227 -6.27 16.31 3.15
C VAL A 227 -6.76 17.70 2.78
N VAL A 228 -7.42 18.39 3.71
CA VAL A 228 -7.82 19.79 3.57
C VAL A 228 -7.08 20.59 4.63
N ASP A 229 -6.21 21.48 4.20
CA ASP A 229 -5.34 22.24 5.10
C ASP A 229 -6.09 23.41 5.78
N LYS A 230 -5.36 24.23 6.54
CA LYS A 230 -5.91 25.42 7.21
C LYS A 230 -6.32 26.56 6.28
N LYS A 231 -5.93 26.53 5.01
CA LYS A 231 -6.34 27.49 3.97
C LYS A 231 -7.52 26.96 3.15
N GLY A 232 -7.87 25.69 3.32
CA GLY A 232 -8.88 25.01 2.52
C GLY A 232 -8.35 24.42 1.22
N GLU A 233 -7.02 24.41 1.04
CA GLU A 233 -6.38 23.74 -0.09
C GLU A 233 -6.53 22.22 0.06
N ARG A 234 -6.93 21.56 -1.03
CA ARG A 234 -7.22 20.12 -1.04
C ARG A 234 -6.09 19.36 -1.70
N ARG A 235 -5.60 18.32 -1.04
CA ARG A 235 -4.69 17.32 -1.60
C ARG A 235 -5.37 15.96 -1.57
N TYR A 236 -5.14 15.17 -2.61
CA TYR A 236 -5.70 13.84 -2.77
C TYR A 236 -4.58 12.84 -2.98
N LEU A 237 -4.60 11.75 -2.22
CA LEU A 237 -3.77 10.58 -2.43
C LEU A 237 -4.71 9.42 -2.77
N ARG A 238 -4.40 8.65 -3.81
CA ARG A 238 -5.24 7.54 -4.26
C ARG A 238 -4.45 6.24 -4.18
N ALA A 239 -5.02 5.24 -3.53
CA ALA A 239 -4.40 3.92 -3.39
C ALA A 239 -4.70 2.96 -4.55
N GLY A 240 -5.50 3.41 -5.51
CA GLY A 240 -5.96 2.63 -6.66
C GLY A 240 -7.43 2.23 -6.52
N ARG A 241 -7.95 1.55 -7.55
CA ARG A 241 -9.35 1.15 -7.65
C ARG A 241 -9.68 0.01 -6.69
N VAL A 242 -10.85 0.10 -6.07
CA VAL A 242 -11.44 -0.95 -5.23
C VAL A 242 -11.98 -2.06 -6.13
N GLY A 243 -11.75 -3.31 -5.75
CA GLY A 243 -11.95 -4.50 -6.58
C GLY A 243 -10.72 -4.87 -7.40
N GLU A 244 -9.79 -3.94 -7.60
CA GLU A 244 -8.50 -4.15 -8.27
C GLU A 244 -7.35 -4.07 -7.24
N ALA A 245 -6.76 -2.89 -7.06
CA ALA A 245 -5.64 -2.65 -6.15
C ALA A 245 -6.03 -2.81 -4.68
N ILE A 246 -7.27 -2.47 -4.33
CA ILE A 246 -7.83 -2.63 -2.98
C ILE A 246 -8.92 -3.70 -3.02
N PRO A 247 -8.81 -4.79 -2.26
CA PRO A 247 -9.83 -5.84 -2.26
C PRO A 247 -11.23 -5.34 -1.89
N LEU A 248 -12.23 -5.69 -2.71
CA LEU A 248 -13.65 -5.53 -2.43
C LEU A 248 -14.20 -6.81 -1.77
N GLU A 249 -15.14 -6.69 -0.84
CA GLU A 249 -15.77 -7.81 -0.10
C GLU A 249 -14.80 -8.70 0.69
N ARG A 250 -13.53 -8.29 0.80
CA ARG A 250 -12.50 -8.97 1.56
C ARG A 250 -11.96 -8.07 2.67
N PRO A 251 -11.59 -8.63 3.84
CA PRO A 251 -11.00 -7.84 4.91
C PRO A 251 -9.70 -7.15 4.47
N ILE A 252 -9.62 -5.86 4.77
CA ILE A 252 -8.43 -5.03 4.63
C ILE A 252 -8.14 -4.32 5.96
N THR A 253 -6.91 -3.83 6.08
CA THR A 253 -6.51 -2.98 7.20
C THR A 253 -6.00 -1.67 6.65
N ILE A 254 -6.50 -0.57 7.20
CA ILE A 254 -6.09 0.79 6.90
C ILE A 254 -5.45 1.38 8.16
N LEU A 255 -4.15 1.67 8.11
CA LEU A 255 -3.42 2.43 9.12
C LEU A 255 -3.16 3.83 8.57
N CYS A 256 -3.54 4.85 9.30
CA CYS A 256 -3.24 6.24 8.99
C CYS A 256 -2.69 6.94 10.23
N GLU A 257 -1.58 7.65 10.06
CA GLU A 257 -0.91 8.41 11.10
C GLU A 257 -0.62 9.82 10.56
N LEU A 258 -0.96 10.84 11.33
CA LEU A 258 -0.55 12.21 11.06
C LEU A 258 0.20 12.73 12.27
N ASN A 259 1.45 13.13 12.07
CA ASN A 259 2.37 13.42 13.15
C ASN A 259 3.12 14.71 12.88
N THR A 260 3.01 15.68 13.79
CA THR A 260 3.69 16.97 13.66
C THR A 260 4.78 17.13 14.71
N LEU A 261 6.00 17.43 14.24
CA LEU A 261 7.15 17.79 15.05
C LEU A 261 7.71 19.14 14.59
N GLY A 262 7.54 20.17 15.42
CA GLY A 262 7.97 21.53 15.07
C GLY A 262 7.17 22.09 13.88
N SER A 263 7.85 22.32 12.75
CA SER A 263 7.23 22.76 11.50
C SER A 263 6.93 21.61 10.54
N ASP A 264 7.37 20.39 10.82
CA ASP A 264 7.24 19.29 9.87
C ASP A 264 6.07 18.39 10.28
N THR A 265 5.30 17.93 9.29
CA THR A 265 4.26 16.92 9.48
C THR A 265 4.57 15.67 8.65
N LEU A 266 4.72 14.53 9.31
CA LEU A 266 4.76 13.21 8.67
C LEU A 266 3.34 12.68 8.52
N LEU A 267 2.93 12.42 7.28
CA LEU A 267 1.71 11.69 6.93
C LEU A 267 2.09 10.28 6.51
N THR A 268 1.61 9.27 7.22
CA THR A 268 1.78 7.86 6.86
C THR A 268 0.43 7.22 6.63
N ILE A 269 0.27 6.50 5.53
CA ILE A 269 -0.95 5.78 5.18
C ILE A 269 -0.57 4.40 4.66
N ARG A 270 -1.20 3.36 5.19
CA ARG A 270 -1.09 1.98 4.70
C ARG A 270 -2.49 1.41 4.53
N ALA A 271 -2.80 0.87 3.36
CA ALA A 271 -4.07 0.24 3.04
C ALA A 271 -3.81 -1.06 2.28
N GLY A 272 -3.89 -2.20 2.98
CA GLY A 272 -3.52 -3.49 2.40
C GLY A 272 -2.07 -3.52 1.93
N SER A 273 -1.84 -3.77 0.64
CA SER A 273 -0.52 -3.79 -0.01
C SER A 273 -0.02 -2.40 -0.43
N TRP A 274 -0.85 -1.36 -0.26
CA TRP A 274 -0.49 0.01 -0.58
C TRP A 274 0.05 0.73 0.65
N ASP A 275 1.18 1.41 0.52
CA ASP A 275 1.85 2.17 1.57
C ASP A 275 2.36 3.52 1.01
N HIS A 276 2.17 4.59 1.78
CA HIS A 276 2.63 5.93 1.47
C HIS A 276 3.12 6.61 2.75
N ALA A 277 4.23 7.33 2.63
CA ALA A 277 4.73 8.20 3.69
C ALA A 277 5.37 9.44 3.06
N GLU A 278 5.04 10.62 3.56
CA GLU A 278 5.64 11.88 3.12
C GLU A 278 5.85 12.83 4.31
N ILE A 279 6.91 13.65 4.23
CA ILE A 279 7.09 14.80 5.13
C ILE A 279 6.61 16.05 4.41
N VAL A 280 5.59 16.68 4.97
CA VAL A 280 5.11 17.99 4.56
C VAL A 280 5.75 19.05 5.45
N GLN A 281 6.56 19.91 4.84
CA GLN A 281 7.18 21.03 5.54
C GLN A 281 6.18 22.17 5.74
N GLY A 282 6.21 22.77 6.93
CA GLY A 282 5.37 23.88 7.33
C GLY A 282 4.15 23.48 8.16
N LYS A 283 3.55 24.47 8.82
CA LYS A 283 2.37 24.32 9.68
C LYS A 283 1.06 24.22 8.87
N PHE A 284 1.05 23.47 7.78
CA PHE A 284 -0.15 23.35 6.94
C PHE A 284 -1.11 22.30 7.51
N LEU A 285 -0.55 21.23 8.06
CA LEU A 285 -1.30 20.06 8.55
C LEU A 285 -1.36 19.99 10.09
N ASP A 286 -0.68 20.91 10.80
CA ASP A 286 -0.54 20.90 12.25
C ASP A 286 -1.87 21.09 13.01
N GLN A 287 -2.91 21.58 12.34
CA GLN A 287 -4.25 21.81 12.88
C GLN A 287 -5.23 20.66 12.60
N ILE A 288 -4.86 19.68 11.76
CA ILE A 288 -5.77 18.57 11.44
C ILE A 288 -6.00 17.73 12.69
N GLY A 289 -7.29 17.59 13.06
CA GLY A 289 -7.67 16.91 14.30
C GLY A 289 -7.40 17.73 15.56
N LYS A 290 -7.42 19.07 15.50
CA LYS A 290 -7.38 19.95 16.69
C LYS A 290 -8.63 20.85 16.78
N PRO A 291 -9.56 20.60 17.72
CA PRO A 291 -9.62 19.45 18.63
C PRO A 291 -9.81 18.12 17.90
N PHE A 292 -9.41 17.01 18.54
CA PHE A 292 -9.46 15.68 17.94
C PHE A 292 -10.89 15.14 17.98
N HIS A 293 -11.53 15.22 16.82
CA HIS A 293 -12.85 14.67 16.59
C HIS A 293 -12.83 13.84 15.32
N PHE A 294 -13.58 12.75 15.34
CA PHE A 294 -13.69 11.86 14.20
C PHE A 294 -15.12 11.37 13.99
N VAL A 295 -15.38 10.94 12.76
CA VAL A 295 -16.59 10.24 12.31
C VAL A 295 -16.16 9.03 11.50
N ILE A 296 -16.73 7.86 11.77
CA ILE A 296 -16.53 6.61 11.02
C ILE A 296 -17.85 6.26 10.34
N GLY A 297 -17.83 6.05 9.02
CA GLY A 297 -19.02 5.76 8.23
C GLY A 297 -19.79 6.98 7.72
N SER A 298 -19.26 8.19 7.86
CA SER A 298 -19.82 9.38 7.22
C SER A 298 -18.77 10.49 7.16
N ASP A 299 -19.17 11.66 6.65
CA ASP A 299 -18.39 12.88 6.79
C ASP A 299 -18.58 13.56 8.15
N CYS A 300 -17.81 14.61 8.42
CA CYS A 300 -17.87 15.38 9.65
C CYS A 300 -19.24 16.05 9.90
N THR A 301 -20.18 15.98 8.95
CA THR A 301 -21.54 16.51 9.08
C THR A 301 -22.62 15.43 9.16
N GLY A 302 -22.26 14.15 9.06
CA GLY A 302 -23.19 13.02 9.08
C GLY A 302 -24.07 12.91 7.83
N ARG A 303 -23.66 13.52 6.71
CA ARG A 303 -24.49 13.63 5.48
C ARG A 303 -24.14 12.63 4.39
N LYS A 304 -23.04 11.91 4.55
CA LYS A 304 -22.52 10.99 3.53
C LYS A 304 -22.84 9.55 3.89
N SER A 305 -23.04 8.74 2.86
CA SER A 305 -23.31 7.32 2.97
C SER A 305 -22.01 6.53 3.14
N THR A 306 -22.17 5.33 3.69
CA THR A 306 -21.14 4.32 3.80
C THR A 306 -21.68 2.94 3.48
N HIS A 307 -20.82 2.08 2.95
CA HIS A 307 -21.08 0.66 2.70
C HIS A 307 -19.83 -0.12 3.08
N MET A 308 -19.77 -0.57 4.33
CA MET A 308 -18.65 -1.35 4.85
C MET A 308 -19.07 -2.22 6.03
N ASP A 309 -18.27 -3.24 6.29
CA ASP A 309 -18.31 -3.96 7.57
C ASP A 309 -17.03 -3.69 8.34
N ILE A 310 -17.17 -3.33 9.62
CA ILE A 310 -16.05 -3.09 10.52
C ILE A 310 -15.86 -4.29 11.43
N PHE A 311 -14.64 -4.81 11.46
CA PHE A 311 -14.20 -5.89 12.36
C PHE A 311 -13.52 -5.34 13.61
N GLY A 312 -12.97 -4.12 13.53
CA GLY A 312 -12.34 -3.47 14.66
C GLY A 312 -11.72 -2.14 14.28
N THR A 313 -11.68 -1.21 15.23
CA THR A 313 -11.12 0.12 15.05
C THR A 313 -10.26 0.53 16.25
N LEU A 314 -9.23 1.32 16.00
CA LEU A 314 -8.44 2.03 17.00
C LEU A 314 -8.22 3.45 16.46
N VAL A 315 -8.91 4.43 17.03
CA VAL A 315 -8.78 5.84 16.65
C VAL A 315 -8.43 6.65 17.89
N ILE A 316 -7.22 7.18 17.95
CA ILE A 316 -6.66 7.79 19.16
C ILE A 316 -5.96 9.12 18.86
N SER A 317 -6.07 10.07 19.80
CA SER A 317 -5.47 11.41 19.75
C SER A 317 -3.99 11.42 20.17
N ARG A 318 -3.26 10.35 19.86
CA ARG A 318 -1.81 10.27 20.06
C ARG A 318 -1.15 9.44 18.98
N ILE A 319 0.16 9.58 18.89
CA ILE A 319 1.01 8.75 18.05
C ILE A 319 1.30 7.44 18.77
N LEU A 320 1.28 6.34 18.02
CA LEU A 320 1.80 5.06 18.46
C LEU A 320 3.29 4.97 18.12
N SER A 321 4.09 4.42 19.04
CA SER A 321 5.46 4.00 18.71
C SER A 321 5.45 2.88 17.66
N ASP A 322 6.57 2.67 16.96
CA ASP A 322 6.71 1.58 15.99
C ASP A 322 6.35 0.20 16.62
N PHE A 323 6.68 0.00 17.90
CA PHE A 323 6.32 -1.21 18.64
C PHE A 323 4.81 -1.34 18.87
N GLU A 324 4.15 -0.28 19.35
CA GLU A 324 2.70 -0.27 19.55
C GLU A 324 1.94 -0.44 18.21
N THR A 325 2.40 0.22 17.15
CA THR A 325 1.84 0.07 15.80
C THR A 325 1.98 -1.36 15.31
N SER A 326 3.14 -1.99 15.49
CA SER A 326 3.34 -3.40 15.15
C SER A 326 2.40 -4.31 15.95
N GLN A 327 2.26 -4.09 17.26
CA GLN A 327 1.33 -4.87 18.09
C GLN A 327 -0.12 -4.71 17.66
N ALA A 328 -0.55 -3.48 17.37
CA ALA A 328 -1.90 -3.19 16.91
C ALA A 328 -2.16 -3.90 15.57
N VAL A 329 -1.26 -3.79 14.59
CA VAL A 329 -1.39 -4.47 13.29
C VAL A 329 -1.44 -6.00 13.47
N SER A 330 -0.54 -6.57 14.26
CA SER A 330 -0.54 -8.02 14.57
C SER A 330 -1.80 -8.48 15.29
N HIS A 331 -2.49 -7.59 16.02
CA HIS A 331 -3.77 -7.89 16.65
C HIS A 331 -4.94 -7.86 15.65
N PHE A 332 -5.04 -6.79 14.84
CA PHE A 332 -6.19 -6.56 13.97
C PHE A 332 -6.16 -7.41 12.70
N VAL A 333 -5.01 -7.57 12.03
CA VAL A 333 -4.93 -8.26 10.73
C VAL A 333 -5.39 -9.71 10.80
N PRO A 334 -4.90 -10.57 11.72
CA PRO A 334 -5.35 -11.96 11.80
C PRO A 334 -6.83 -12.06 12.17
N LYS A 335 -7.30 -11.20 13.10
CA LYS A 335 -8.71 -11.15 13.51
C LYS A 335 -9.63 -10.82 12.34
N ALA A 336 -9.27 -9.84 11.51
CA ALA A 336 -10.03 -9.45 10.33
C ALA A 336 -10.27 -10.63 9.38
N ARG A 337 -9.21 -11.44 9.16
CA ARG A 337 -9.23 -12.58 8.21
C ARG A 337 -10.19 -13.69 8.64
N VAL A 338 -10.41 -13.87 9.94
CA VAL A 338 -11.25 -14.95 10.50
C VAL A 338 -12.51 -14.42 11.18
N ALA A 339 -12.81 -13.12 11.05
CA ALA A 339 -13.93 -12.49 11.74
C ALA A 339 -15.26 -13.03 11.23
N THR A 340 -16.02 -13.67 12.13
CA THR A 340 -17.40 -14.09 11.89
C THR A 340 -18.42 -13.04 12.36
N HIS A 341 -17.97 -12.06 13.13
CA HIS A 341 -18.78 -10.97 13.67
C HIS A 341 -18.23 -9.64 13.18
N TYR A 342 -19.12 -8.72 12.84
CA TYR A 342 -18.80 -7.40 12.32
C TYR A 342 -19.95 -6.43 12.59
N ALA A 343 -19.62 -5.14 12.65
CA ALA A 343 -20.61 -4.08 12.63
C ALA A 343 -20.82 -3.64 11.17
N ASN A 344 -22.05 -3.79 10.66
CA ASN A 344 -22.41 -3.34 9.32
C ASN A 344 -22.78 -1.87 9.34
N PHE A 345 -22.16 -1.10 8.44
CA PHE A 345 -22.45 0.29 8.19
C PHE A 345 -23.02 0.42 6.79
N SER A 346 -24.30 0.77 6.69
CA SER A 346 -25.03 0.96 5.43
C SER A 346 -25.80 2.27 5.42
N GLY A 347 -25.75 2.98 4.29
CA GLY A 347 -26.39 4.29 4.16
C GLY A 347 -25.80 5.30 5.15
N ASN A 348 -26.63 5.99 5.92
CA ASN A 348 -26.20 7.07 6.82
C ASN A 348 -25.92 6.58 8.27
N GLN A 349 -25.50 5.34 8.44
CA GLN A 349 -25.06 4.82 9.74
C GLN A 349 -23.61 5.26 10.01
N PHE A 350 -23.33 5.83 11.18
CA PHE A 350 -21.98 6.25 11.54
C PHE A 350 -21.73 6.25 13.05
N LEU A 351 -20.44 6.20 13.42
CA LEU A 351 -19.95 6.43 14.79
C LEU A 351 -19.22 7.77 14.83
N TYR A 352 -19.21 8.45 15.97
CA TYR A 352 -18.46 9.69 16.15
C TYR A 352 -17.85 9.79 17.55
N SER A 353 -16.77 10.57 17.66
CA SER A 353 -16.11 10.82 18.95
C SER A 353 -17.05 11.55 19.94
N THR A 354 -17.05 11.17 21.21
CA THR A 354 -17.79 11.89 22.26
C THR A 354 -17.49 13.41 22.25
N GLY A 355 -18.54 14.23 22.32
CA GLY A 355 -18.41 15.69 22.32
C GLY A 355 -18.17 16.31 20.94
N HIS A 356 -18.35 15.56 19.85
CA HIS A 356 -18.26 16.10 18.50
C HIS A 356 -19.28 17.25 18.31
N PRO A 357 -18.85 18.47 17.90
CA PRO A 357 -19.69 19.66 17.95
C PRO A 357 -20.88 19.60 16.99
N ASN A 358 -20.74 18.91 15.86
CA ASN A 358 -21.82 18.77 14.87
C ASN A 358 -22.94 17.79 15.31
N PHE A 359 -22.74 17.06 16.41
CA PHE A 359 -23.70 16.06 16.92
C PHE A 359 -24.08 16.30 18.40
N ALA A 360 -23.74 17.47 18.96
CA ALA A 360 -23.90 17.76 20.39
C ALA A 360 -25.36 18.02 20.83
N HIS A 361 -26.23 18.40 19.90
CA HIS A 361 -27.63 18.79 20.17
C HIS A 361 -28.66 17.86 19.55
N GLU A 362 -28.19 16.76 18.98
CA GLU A 362 -29.08 15.79 18.40
C GLU A 362 -29.67 14.89 19.51
N ASP A 363 -30.92 15.17 19.89
CA ASP A 363 -31.85 14.25 20.59
C ASP A 363 -32.20 13.02 19.70
N THR A 364 -31.31 12.64 18.77
CA THR A 364 -31.71 11.89 17.58
C THR A 364 -31.99 10.43 17.87
N LYS A 365 -33.24 10.08 17.54
CA LYS A 365 -33.75 8.76 17.17
C LYS A 365 -33.03 8.16 15.93
N HIS A 366 -31.82 8.56 15.62
CA HIS A 366 -31.03 7.96 14.56
C HIS A 366 -30.26 6.79 15.15
N ASN A 367 -30.32 5.65 14.44
CA ASN A 367 -29.78 4.34 14.77
C ASN A 367 -28.38 4.40 15.38
N LYS A 368 -28.27 4.68 16.69
CA LYS A 368 -27.07 4.39 17.46
C LYS A 368 -26.92 2.88 17.42
N LEU A 369 -25.87 2.43 16.75
CA LEU A 369 -25.34 1.10 16.99
C LEU A 369 -24.78 1.13 18.41
N ASP A 370 -25.47 0.48 19.34
CA ASP A 370 -24.87 0.08 20.60
C ASP A 370 -23.82 -0.99 20.25
N VAL A 371 -22.55 -0.59 20.17
CA VAL A 371 -21.40 -1.46 19.87
C VAL A 371 -20.69 -1.85 21.16
#